data_AF-A0A1J9R2H5-F1
#
_entry.id   AF-A0A1J9R2H5-F1
#
_cell.length_a   1.000
_cell.length_b   1.000
_cell.length_c   1.000
_cell.angle_alpha   90.00
_cell.angle_beta   90.00
_cell.angle_gamma   90.00
#
_symmetry.space_group_name_H-M   'P 1'
#
loop_
_entity.id
_entity.type
_entity.pdbx_description
1 polymer ?
#
loop_
_entity_poly.entity_id
_entity_poly.type
_entity_poly.pdbx_seq_one_letter_code
_entity_poly.pdbx_strand_id
1 'polypeptide(L)'
;MASLLRDERIKEFDVIAIQEPWRNNFTNTTHYPRPQSFDLVYLDDPGTRTCMFINRIIPRGRWTAITPSPDFCTVSIQCIEAPKDTIT
;
A
#
# COMPACT_ATOMS: atom_id res chain seq x y z
N MET A 1 15.28 -1.40 -0.73
CA MET A 1 13.85 -1.74 -0.53
C MET A 1 13.63 -2.88 0.47
N ALA A 2 14.33 -4.02 0.34
CA ALA A 2 14.11 -5.16 1.24
C ALA A 2 14.37 -4.87 2.73
N SER A 3 15.40 -4.09 3.07
CA SER A 3 15.68 -3.67 4.45
C SER A 3 14.58 -2.78 5.02
N LEU A 4 14.15 -1.76 4.27
CA LEU A 4 13.04 -0.87 4.64
C LEU A 4 11.78 -1.66 4.98
N LEU A 5 11.35 -2.57 4.09
CA LEU A 5 10.13 -3.37 4.29
C LEU A 5 10.24 -4.42 5.40
N ARG A 6 11.45 -4.68 5.90
CA ARG A 6 11.70 -5.57 7.05
C ARG A 6 11.86 -4.82 8.36
N ASP A 7 12.02 -3.49 8.35
CA ASP A 7 12.03 -2.70 9.58
C ASP A 7 10.68 -2.83 10.30
N GLU A 8 10.68 -3.01 11.62
CA GLU A 8 9.45 -3.12 12.41
C GLU A 8 8.69 -1.79 12.46
N ARG A 9 9.40 -0.65 12.39
CA ARG A 9 8.81 0.69 12.38
C ARG A 9 7.92 0.92 11.17
N ILE A 10 8.05 0.11 10.13
CA ILE A 10 7.20 0.25 8.95
C ILE A 10 5.71 0.04 9.27
N LYS A 11 5.40 -0.68 10.36
CA LYS A 11 4.04 -0.90 10.85
C LYS A 11 3.38 0.36 11.42
N GLU A 12 4.16 1.40 11.71
CA GLU A 12 3.66 2.70 12.16
C GLU A 12 2.97 3.47 11.03
N PHE A 13 3.21 3.09 9.76
CA PHE A 13 2.59 3.73 8.61
C PHE A 13 1.31 3.00 8.19
N ASP A 14 0.26 3.78 7.95
CA ASP A 14 -1.02 3.27 7.43
C ASP A 14 -0.94 2.95 5.92
N VAL A 15 -0.19 3.76 5.18
CA VAL A 15 -0.01 3.62 3.73
C VAL A 15 1.44 3.88 3.38
N ILE A 16 2.03 2.99 2.59
CA ILE A 16 3.37 3.15 2.04
C ILE A 16 3.26 3.10 0.52
N ALA A 17 3.51 4.23 -0.14
CA ALA A 17 3.59 4.31 -1.59
C ALA A 17 5.03 4.17 -2.05
N ILE A 18 5.28 3.26 -2.99
CA ILE A 18 6.61 3.03 -3.56
C ILE A 18 6.56 3.27 -5.07
N GLN A 19 7.48 4.12 -5.53
CA GLN A 19 7.80 4.30 -6.95
C GLN A 19 9.07 3.51 -7.27
N GLU A 20 9.15 2.97 -8.48
CA GLU A 20 10.23 2.08 -8.94
C GLU A 20 10.49 0.92 -7.96
N PRO A 21 9.47 0.12 -7.61
CA PRO A 21 9.68 -1.03 -6.74
C PRO A 21 10.69 -1.99 -7.37
N TRP A 22 11.43 -2.71 -6.53
CA TRP A 22 12.26 -3.81 -7.02
C TRP A 22 11.40 -4.80 -7.81
N ARG A 23 11.88 -5.15 -9.00
CA ARG A 23 11.20 -6.05 -9.94
C ARG A 23 11.63 -7.49 -9.69
N ASN A 24 10.65 -8.37 -9.54
CA ASN A 24 10.89 -9.80 -9.52
C ASN A 24 11.04 -10.30 -10.97
N ASN A 25 12.09 -11.08 -11.23
CA ASN A 25 12.38 -11.63 -12.56
C ASN A 25 11.52 -12.86 -12.93
N PHE A 26 10.75 -13.40 -11.98
CA PHE A 26 9.97 -14.63 -12.16
C PHE A 26 8.46 -14.39 -12.19
N THR A 27 7.97 -13.38 -11.47
CA THR A 27 6.55 -13.02 -11.40
C THR A 27 6.42 -11.50 -11.41
N ASN A 28 5.32 -10.95 -11.94
CA ASN A 28 5.11 -9.50 -11.93
C ASN A 28 4.63 -9.08 -10.54
N THR A 29 5.57 -9.01 -9.61
CA THR A 29 5.31 -8.57 -8.24
C THR A 29 6.57 -7.95 -7.65
N THR A 30 6.42 -7.41 -6.45
CA THR A 30 7.52 -6.83 -5.70
C THR A 30 7.84 -7.61 -4.43
N HIS A 31 8.90 -7.22 -3.73
CA HIS A 31 9.26 -7.81 -2.44
C HIS A 31 8.17 -7.51 -1.40
N TYR A 32 7.48 -8.56 -0.92
CA TYR A 32 6.35 -8.46 0.00
C TYR A 32 6.57 -9.34 1.25
N PRO A 33 7.41 -8.88 2.20
CA PRO A 33 7.87 -9.73 3.30
C PRO A 33 6.84 -9.90 4.43
N ARG A 34 5.77 -9.09 4.47
CA ARG A 34 4.82 -9.03 5.59
C ARG A 34 3.36 -9.11 5.12
N PRO A 35 2.94 -10.22 4.50
CA PRO A 35 1.59 -10.39 3.97
C PRO A 35 0.48 -10.43 5.03
N GLN A 36 0.86 -10.55 6.30
CA GLN A 36 -0.08 -10.52 7.42
C GLN A 36 -0.37 -9.09 7.91
N SER A 37 0.51 -8.12 7.63
CA SER A 37 0.42 -6.75 8.16
C SER A 37 -0.10 -5.75 7.14
N PHE A 38 0.19 -5.97 5.86
CA PHE A 38 -0.22 -5.08 4.78
C PHE A 38 -1.01 -5.86 3.75
N ASP A 39 -1.85 -5.18 3.00
CA ASP A 39 -2.33 -5.61 1.69
C ASP A 39 -1.50 -4.89 0.61
N LEU A 40 -1.10 -5.61 -0.44
CA LEU A 40 -0.35 -5.05 -1.56
C LEU A 40 -1.28 -4.67 -2.71
N VAL A 41 -1.26 -3.39 -3.08
CA VAL A 41 -1.87 -2.85 -4.30
C VAL A 41 -0.78 -2.79 -5.38
N TYR A 42 -0.98 -3.55 -6.45
CA TYR A 42 -0.01 -3.73 -7.52
C TYR A 42 -0.74 -4.11 -8.81
N LEU A 43 -0.23 -3.68 -9.97
CA LEU A 43 -0.71 -4.13 -11.28
C LEU A 43 0.09 -5.38 -11.68
N ASP A 44 -0.55 -6.49 -12.00
CA ASP A 44 0.16 -7.69 -12.51
C ASP A 44 0.67 -7.47 -13.95
N ASP A 45 1.70 -6.64 -14.08
CA ASP A 45 2.34 -6.26 -15.35
C ASP A 45 3.87 -6.14 -15.15
N PRO A 46 4.69 -6.62 -16.11
CA PRO A 46 6.16 -6.58 -16.00
C PRO A 46 6.73 -5.16 -16.02
N GLY A 47 5.99 -4.20 -16.56
CA GLY A 47 6.32 -2.80 -16.62
C GLY A 47 5.96 -2.02 -15.35
N THR A 48 5.32 -2.63 -14.36
CA THR A 48 4.82 -1.91 -13.18
C THR A 48 5.93 -1.19 -12.42
N ARG A 49 5.68 0.08 -12.15
CA ARG A 49 6.60 1.05 -11.54
C ARG A 49 6.02 1.73 -10.32
N THR A 50 4.80 1.36 -9.92
CA THR A 50 4.18 1.84 -8.69
C THR A 50 3.53 0.72 -7.92
N CYS A 51 3.57 0.82 -6.59
CA CYS A 51 2.79 -0.04 -5.72
C CYS A 51 2.46 0.68 -4.41
N MET A 52 1.44 0.19 -3.71
CA MET A 52 1.10 0.67 -2.37
C MET A 52 0.93 -0.50 -1.41
N PHE A 53 1.48 -0.37 -0.21
CA PHE A 53 1.18 -1.27 0.91
C PHE A 53 0.17 -0.57 1.82
N ILE A 54 -1.00 -1.17 1.99
CA ILE A 54 -2.07 -0.66 2.85
C ILE A 54 -2.08 -1.46 4.13
N ASN A 55 -1.84 -0.80 5.25
CA ASN A 55 -1.79 -1.45 6.55
C ASN A 55 -3.18 -2.00 6.89
N ARG A 56 -3.23 -3.26 7.34
CA ARG A 56 -4.47 -3.96 7.67
C ARG A 56 -5.17 -3.42 8.91
N ILE A 57 -4.55 -2.48 9.62
CA ILE A 57 -5.26 -1.62 10.58
C ILE A 57 -6.43 -0.89 9.94
N ILE A 58 -6.33 -0.56 8.63
CA ILE A 58 -7.46 -0.07 7.83
C ILE A 58 -8.21 -1.30 7.30
N PRO A 59 -9.46 -1.54 7.75
CA PRO A 59 -10.24 -2.68 7.29
C PRO A 59 -10.45 -2.65 5.76
N ARG A 60 -10.40 -3.81 5.10
CA ARG A 60 -10.46 -3.92 3.64
C ARG A 60 -11.69 -3.25 3.01
N GLY A 61 -12.83 -3.23 3.71
CA GLY A 61 -14.06 -2.57 3.25
C GLY A 61 -14.02 -1.04 3.28
N ARG A 62 -13.00 -0.43 3.87
CA ARG A 62 -12.85 1.03 3.99
C ARG A 62 -12.00 1.65 2.89
N TRP A 63 -11.47 0.85 1.97
CA TRP A 63 -10.67 1.37 0.88
C TRP A 63 -10.85 0.57 -0.40
N THR A 64 -10.69 1.24 -1.53
CA THR A 64 -10.67 0.64 -2.87
C THR A 64 -9.38 1.02 -3.57
N ALA A 65 -8.99 0.22 -4.56
CA ALA A 65 -7.81 0.50 -5.36
C ALA A 65 -8.06 0.24 -6.84
N ILE A 66 -7.40 1.03 -7.69
CA ILE A 66 -7.43 0.90 -9.13
C ILE A 66 -5.99 1.04 -9.63
N THR A 67 -5.58 0.16 -10.54
CA THR A 67 -4.23 0.10 -11.11
C THR A 67 -4.33 0.17 -12.64
N PRO A 68 -4.70 1.33 -13.21
CA PRO A 68 -5.04 1.41 -14.63
C PRO A 68 -3.82 1.36 -15.57
N SER A 69 -2.61 1.61 -15.07
CA SER A 69 -1.38 1.53 -15.86
C SER A 69 -0.17 1.17 -14.99
N PRO A 70 0.97 0.79 -15.61
CA PRO A 70 2.19 0.45 -14.87
C PRO A 70 2.73 1.57 -13.99
N ASP A 71 2.55 2.83 -14.41
CA ASP A 71 3.10 4.02 -13.75
C ASP A 71 2.13 4.68 -12.76
N PHE A 72 0.92 4.15 -12.61
CA PHE A 72 -0.12 4.81 -11.83
C PHE A 72 -1.03 3.81 -11.12
N CYS A 73 -1.20 4.01 -9.82
CA CYS A 73 -2.24 3.37 -9.03
C CYS A 73 -2.88 4.37 -8.08
N THR A 74 -4.17 4.18 -7.84
CA THR A 74 -4.97 5.01 -6.94
C THR A 74 -5.51 4.14 -5.82
N VAL A 75 -5.41 4.64 -4.60
CA VAL A 75 -6.11 4.08 -3.43
C VAL A 75 -7.02 5.16 -2.85
N SER A 76 -8.30 4.84 -2.73
CA SER A 76 -9.30 5.70 -2.13
C SER A 76 -9.66 5.15 -0.76
N ILE A 77 -9.44 5.93 0.30
CA ILE A 77 -9.69 5.52 1.69
C ILE A 77 -10.83 6.35 2.25
N GLN A 78 -11.82 5.67 2.84
CA GLN A 78 -12.94 6.32 3.52
C GLN A 78 -12.51 6.73 4.93
N CYS A 79 -12.38 8.03 5.17
CA CYS A 79 -12.14 8.58 6.52
C CYS A 79 -13.45 8.67 7.31
N ILE A 80 -13.42 8.41 8.63
CA ILE A 80 -14.47 8.94 9.51
C ILE A 80 -14.00 10.34 9.89
N GLU A 81 -14.85 11.36 9.77
CA GLU A 81 -14.58 12.62 10.44
C GLU A 81 -14.46 12.37 11.94
N ALA A 82 -13.39 12.87 12.57
CA ALA A 82 -13.34 12.92 14.02
C ALA A 82 -14.54 13.77 14.50
N PRO A 83 -15.15 13.44 15.65
CA PRO A 83 -16.15 14.30 16.26
C PRO A 83 -15.55 15.71 16.36
N LYS A 84 -16.26 16.72 15.83
CA LYS A 84 -15.83 18.11 16.03
C LYS A 84 -15.79 18.34 17.53
N ASP A 85 -14.61 18.66 18.06
CA ASP A 85 -14.46 19.04 19.46
C ASP A 85 -15.53 20.07 19.80
N THR A 86 -16.46 19.68 20.66
CA THR A 86 -17.49 20.58 21.15
C THR A 86 -16.80 21.50 22.14
N ILE A 87 -16.28 22.62 21.62
CA ILE A 87 -15.80 23.72 22.44
C ILE A 87 -17.00 24.16 23.29
N THR A 88 -16.96 23.83 24.59
CA THR A 88 -17.90 24.33 25.60
C THR A 88 -17.17 25.35 26.44
#